data_AF-A0A7C9ENJ0-F1
#
_entry.id   AF-A0A7C9ENJ0-F1
#
_cell.length_a   1.000
_cell.length_b   1.000
_cell.length_c   1.000
_cell.angle_alpha   90.00
_cell.angle_beta   90.00
_cell.angle_gamma   90.00
#
_symmetry.space_group_name_H-M   'P 1'
#
loop_
_entity.id
_entity.type
_entity.pdbx_description
1 polymer ?
#
loop_
_entity_poly.entity_id
_entity_poly.type
_entity_poly.pdbx_seq_one_letter_code
_entity_poly.pdbx_strand_id
1 'polypeptide(L)'
;LTLIYTSFKLIYHNPLLYHTPHSSFLSIMPLLSMASHTNFLLLFFVSFAFSVYGSHAFKSRPIRHYVNGRQGWVLHPYQAYNNWAAKRRFLVHDTLFFRYDKKDDSV
;
A
#
# COMPACT_ATOMS: atom_id res chain seq x y z
N LEU A 1 -21.70 5.62 -22.43
CA LEU A 1 -21.71 5.18 -23.85
C LEU A 1 -22.95 5.66 -24.61
N THR A 2 -24.17 5.46 -24.10
CA THR A 2 -25.42 5.84 -24.78
C THR A 2 -25.59 7.35 -24.98
N LEU A 3 -25.26 8.16 -23.96
CA LEU A 3 -25.34 9.63 -24.02
C LEU A 3 -24.44 10.26 -25.09
N ILE A 4 -23.25 9.68 -25.31
CA ILE A 4 -22.30 10.14 -26.32
C ILE A 4 -22.88 9.89 -27.71
N TYR A 5 -23.47 8.72 -27.95
CA TYR A 5 -24.05 8.35 -29.23
C TYR A 5 -25.21 9.26 -29.66
N THR A 6 -26.05 9.66 -28.71
CA THR A 6 -27.19 10.58 -28.97
C THR A 6 -26.72 11.98 -29.32
N SER A 7 -25.67 12.49 -28.66
CA SER A 7 -25.08 13.79 -28.97
C SER A 7 -24.41 13.82 -30.34
N PHE A 8 -23.76 12.73 -30.77
CA PHE A 8 -23.20 12.62 -32.11
C PHE A 8 -24.27 12.60 -33.20
N LYS A 9 -25.39 11.90 -33.00
CA LYS A 9 -26.47 11.79 -33.99
C LYS A 9 -27.20 13.12 -34.25
N LEU A 10 -27.25 14.01 -33.24
CA LEU A 10 -27.85 15.35 -33.36
C LEU A 10 -26.99 16.34 -34.17
N ILE A 11 -25.67 16.13 -34.22
CA ILE A 11 -24.75 16.98 -34.99
C ILE A 11 -24.85 16.68 -36.50
N TYR A 12 -25.12 15.43 -36.89
CA TYR A 12 -25.17 15.02 -38.29
C TYR A 12 -26.46 15.39 -39.04
N HIS A 13 -27.56 15.69 -38.35
CA HIS A 13 -28.87 15.87 -38.98
C HIS A 13 -29.31 17.34 -39.18
N ASN A 14 -28.42 18.31 -38.97
CA ASN A 14 -28.69 19.73 -39.21
C ASN A 14 -28.02 20.18 -40.53
N PRO A 15 -28.79 20.40 -41.62
CA PRO A 15 -28.22 20.71 -42.94
C PRO A 15 -27.65 22.13 -43.08
N LEU A 16 -27.65 22.94 -42.01
CA LEU A 16 -27.24 24.35 -42.04
C LEU A 16 -25.80 24.62 -41.56
N LEU A 17 -24.99 23.60 -41.29
CA LEU A 17 -23.60 23.74 -40.80
C LEU A 17 -22.58 22.94 -41.63
N TYR A 18 -22.75 22.88 -42.95
CA TYR A 18 -21.76 22.33 -43.90
C TYR A 18 -20.55 23.25 -44.14
N HIS A 19 -20.08 23.93 -43.10
CA HIS A 19 -18.81 24.64 -43.17
C HIS A 19 -18.01 24.40 -41.89
N THR A 20 -17.55 23.18 -41.72
CA THR A 20 -16.45 22.86 -40.79
C THR A 20 -15.43 21.98 -41.52
N PRO A 21 -14.11 22.20 -41.31
CA PRO A 21 -13.09 21.56 -42.13
C PRO A 21 -12.98 20.09 -41.69
N HIS A 22 -13.49 19.19 -42.50
CA HIS A 22 -13.42 17.74 -42.26
C HIS A 22 -11.98 17.23 -42.10
N SER A 23 -10.99 17.99 -42.59
CA SER A 23 -9.55 17.67 -42.53
C SER A 23 -8.91 17.95 -41.17
N SER A 24 -9.35 18.97 -40.43
CA SER A 24 -8.77 19.29 -39.12
C SER A 24 -9.31 18.39 -38.02
N PHE A 25 -10.52 17.86 -38.14
CA PHE A 25 -11.08 16.96 -37.13
C PHE A 25 -10.44 15.57 -37.15
N LEU A 26 -10.13 15.06 -38.35
CA LEU A 26 -9.48 13.76 -38.55
C LEU A 26 -8.00 13.77 -38.10
N SER A 27 -7.33 14.93 -38.11
CA SER A 27 -5.93 15.04 -37.70
C SER A 27 -5.71 15.04 -36.18
N ILE A 28 -6.72 15.40 -35.38
CA ILE A 28 -6.61 15.53 -33.91
C ILE A 28 -6.97 14.21 -33.19
N MET A 29 -7.78 13.34 -33.81
CA MET A 29 -8.17 12.04 -33.26
C MET A 29 -6.99 11.10 -32.88
N PRO A 30 -5.96 10.89 -33.71
CA PRO A 30 -4.82 10.08 -33.31
C PRO A 30 -4.02 10.72 -32.18
N LEU A 31 -3.94 12.06 -32.13
CA LEU A 31 -3.25 12.78 -31.06
C LEU A 31 -3.94 12.60 -29.70
N LEU A 32 -5.27 12.66 -29.68
CA LEU A 32 -6.08 12.43 -28.48
C LEU A 32 -6.00 10.96 -28.01
N SER A 33 -5.97 10.01 -28.95
CA SER A 33 -5.78 8.57 -28.68
C SER A 33 -4.42 8.29 -28.06
N MET A 34 -3.35 8.83 -28.64
CA MET A 34 -1.97 8.70 -28.11
C MET A 34 -1.79 9.37 -26.75
N ALA A 35 -2.48 10.49 -26.50
CA ALA A 35 -2.50 11.12 -25.18
C ALA A 35 -3.16 10.23 -24.10
N SER A 36 -4.20 9.44 -24.45
CA SER A 36 -4.83 8.52 -23.50
C SER A 36 -3.95 7.31 -23.13
N HIS A 37 -3.21 6.77 -24.10
CA HIS A 37 -2.30 5.65 -23.89
C HIS A 37 -1.05 6.07 -23.10
N THR A 38 -0.50 7.25 -23.37
CA THR A 38 0.63 7.80 -22.61
C THR A 38 0.28 8.06 -21.15
N ASN A 39 -0.93 8.54 -20.86
CA ASN A 39 -1.43 8.67 -19.49
C ASN A 39 -1.54 7.32 -18.76
N PHE A 40 -2.02 6.27 -19.44
CA PHE A 40 -2.11 4.93 -18.85
C PHE A 40 -0.73 4.33 -18.55
N LEU A 41 0.23 4.51 -19.48
CA LEU A 41 1.60 4.08 -19.28
C LEU A 41 2.29 4.83 -18.14
N LEU A 42 2.09 6.15 -18.04
CA LEU A 42 2.59 6.96 -16.92
C LEU A 42 2.06 6.46 -15.58
N LEU A 43 0.75 6.20 -15.47
CA LEU A 43 0.14 5.67 -14.25
C LEU A 43 0.71 4.29 -13.87
N PHE A 44 0.95 3.43 -14.86
CA PHE A 44 1.58 2.12 -14.63
C PHE A 44 3.01 2.27 -14.09
N PHE A 45 3.84 3.13 -14.70
CA PHE A 45 5.22 3.35 -14.23
C PHE A 45 5.27 4.02 -12.85
N VAL A 46 4.35 4.93 -12.53
CA VAL A 46 4.25 5.55 -11.20
C VAL A 46 3.84 4.53 -10.14
N SER A 47 2.85 3.69 -10.44
CA SER A 47 2.41 2.61 -9.55
C SER A 47 3.52 1.57 -9.33
N PHE A 48 4.21 1.18 -10.41
CA PHE A 48 5.34 0.27 -10.35
C PHE A 48 6.49 0.87 -9.54
N ALA A 49 6.85 2.14 -9.78
CA ALA A 49 7.85 2.84 -8.98
C ALA A 49 7.43 2.90 -7.50
N PHE A 50 6.18 3.25 -7.19
CA PHE A 50 5.70 3.27 -5.81
C PHE A 50 5.74 1.88 -5.15
N SER A 51 5.44 0.81 -5.88
CA SER A 51 5.53 -0.56 -5.36
C SER A 51 6.98 -1.02 -5.15
N VAL A 52 7.89 -0.65 -6.06
CA VAL A 52 9.31 -1.00 -5.98
C VAL A 52 10.01 -0.20 -4.88
N TYR A 53 9.75 1.11 -4.79
CA TYR A 53 10.37 1.99 -3.79
C TYR A 53 9.62 2.01 -2.45
N GLY A 54 8.35 1.62 -2.41
CA GLY A 54 7.50 1.64 -1.21
C GLY A 54 7.86 0.60 -0.15
N SER A 55 8.76 -0.35 -0.48
CA SER A 55 9.03 -1.52 0.35
C SER A 55 10.29 -1.41 1.23
N HIS A 56 10.83 -0.21 1.45
CA HIS A 56 12.03 -0.03 2.30
C HIS A 56 11.75 0.41 3.75
N ALA A 57 10.49 0.62 4.15
CA ALA A 57 10.18 1.30 5.41
C ALA A 57 9.66 0.42 6.56
N PHE A 58 9.58 -0.91 6.42
CA PHE A 58 9.20 -1.80 7.54
C PHE A 58 10.42 -2.31 8.32
N LYS A 59 11.35 -1.40 8.68
CA LYS A 59 12.34 -1.73 9.69
C LYS A 59 11.71 -1.55 11.06
N SER A 60 11.15 -2.62 11.61
CA SER A 60 10.65 -2.64 12.99
C SER A 60 11.81 -2.28 13.92
N ARG A 61 11.61 -1.26 14.76
CA ARG A 61 12.57 -0.94 15.82
C ARG A 61 12.67 -2.12 16.79
N PRO A 62 13.86 -2.42 17.33
CA PRO A 62 14.00 -3.41 18.39
C PRO A 62 13.02 -3.18 19.54
N ILE A 63 12.28 -4.22 19.91
CA ILE A 63 11.31 -4.18 21.00
C ILE A 63 11.95 -4.76 22.26
N ARG A 64 11.65 -4.13 23.40
CA ARG A 64 11.99 -4.67 24.73
C ARG A 64 10.79 -5.42 25.30
N HIS A 65 10.96 -6.72 25.53
CA HIS A 65 9.92 -7.58 26.08
C HIS A 65 10.20 -7.84 27.56
N TYR A 66 9.32 -7.39 28.45
CA TYR A 66 9.39 -7.74 29.87
C TYR A 66 8.82 -9.13 30.10
N VAL A 67 9.68 -10.06 30.52
CA VAL A 67 9.31 -11.46 30.74
C VAL A 67 8.24 -11.54 31.82
N ASN A 68 7.12 -12.17 31.48
CA ASN A 68 5.93 -12.30 32.33
C ASN A 68 5.39 -10.96 32.91
N GLY A 69 5.64 -9.86 32.20
CA GLY A 69 5.11 -8.54 32.55
C GLY A 69 5.50 -8.13 33.97
N ARG A 70 4.49 -7.82 34.81
CA ARG A 70 4.69 -7.31 36.17
C ARG A 70 5.29 -8.33 37.14
N GLN A 71 4.98 -9.62 36.98
CA GLN A 71 5.48 -10.68 37.85
C GLN A 71 6.99 -10.92 37.67
N GLY A 72 7.52 -10.69 36.47
CA GLY A 72 8.93 -10.93 36.21
C GLY A 72 9.27 -12.42 36.15
N TRP A 73 10.56 -12.71 36.34
CA TRP A 73 11.12 -14.05 36.32
C TRP A 73 11.06 -14.64 37.73
N VAL A 74 10.12 -15.58 37.91
CA VAL A 74 9.78 -16.27 39.16
C VAL A 74 9.55 -17.76 38.91
N LEU A 75 9.75 -18.59 39.94
CA LEU A 75 9.60 -20.05 39.89
C LEU A 75 8.16 -20.52 39.60
N HIS A 76 7.17 -19.84 40.19
CA HIS A 76 5.75 -20.18 40.07
C HIS A 76 4.96 -19.02 39.43
N PRO A 77 5.05 -18.83 38.10
CA PRO A 77 4.34 -17.76 37.43
C PRO A 77 2.84 -18.07 37.33
N TYR A 78 1.99 -17.05 37.34
CA TYR A 78 0.54 -17.22 37.11
C TYR A 78 0.25 -17.75 35.70
N GLN A 79 1.02 -17.27 34.72
CA GLN A 79 0.99 -17.77 33.35
C GLN A 79 2.30 -18.51 33.05
N ALA A 80 2.20 -19.75 32.57
CA ALA A 80 3.37 -20.51 32.10
C ALA A 80 4.16 -19.72 31.04
N TYR A 81 5.49 -19.73 31.13
CA TYR A 81 6.36 -18.96 30.22
C TYR A 81 6.18 -19.36 28.75
N ASN A 82 5.89 -20.63 28.47
CA ASN A 82 5.58 -21.07 27.11
C ASN A 82 4.32 -20.39 26.56
N ASN A 83 3.28 -20.24 27.38
CA ASN A 83 2.06 -19.53 26.99
C ASN A 83 2.29 -18.03 26.84
N TRP A 84 3.22 -17.46 27.62
CA TRP A 84 3.64 -16.07 27.45
C TRP A 84 4.40 -15.90 26.13
N ALA A 85 5.40 -16.75 25.86
CA ALA A 85 6.25 -16.69 24.67
C ALA A 85 5.46 -16.95 23.38
N ALA A 86 4.52 -17.91 23.39
CA ALA A 86 3.68 -18.25 22.24
C ALA A 86 2.82 -17.07 21.74
N LYS A 87 2.49 -16.12 22.62
CA LYS A 87 1.68 -14.93 22.26
C LYS A 87 2.53 -13.78 21.70
N ARG A 88 3.84 -13.96 21.57
CA ARG A 88 4.80 -12.90 21.25
C ARG A 88 5.63 -13.30 20.03
N ARG A 89 5.91 -12.31 19.18
CA ARG A 89 6.81 -12.45 18.05
C ARG A 89 8.12 -11.78 18.42
N PHE A 90 9.20 -12.54 18.40
CA PHE A 90 10.55 -12.03 18.64
C PHE A 90 11.23 -11.81 17.29
N LEU A 91 11.77 -10.61 17.10
CA LEU A 91 12.56 -10.26 15.93
C LEU A 91 14.04 -10.17 16.31
N VAL A 92 14.91 -10.28 15.31
CA VAL A 92 16.35 -10.08 15.52
C VAL A 92 16.57 -8.67 16.09
N HIS A 93 17.44 -8.59 17.10
CA HIS A 93 17.74 -7.40 17.92
C HIS A 93 16.73 -7.04 19.00
N ASP A 94 15.60 -7.75 19.12
CA ASP A 94 14.75 -7.60 20.30
C ASP A 94 15.50 -7.97 21.59
N THR A 95 15.07 -7.39 22.71
CA THR A 95 15.69 -7.64 24.02
C THR A 95 14.66 -8.19 25.01
N LEU A 96 15.02 -9.27 25.71
CA LEU A 96 14.21 -9.81 26.81
C LEU A 96 14.71 -9.24 28.14
N PHE A 97 13.82 -8.65 28.93
CA PHE A 97 14.11 -8.12 30.25
C PHE A 97 13.58 -9.07 31.32
N PHE A 98 14.50 -9.77 31.97
CA PHE A 98 14.23 -10.62 33.11
C PHE A 98 14.39 -9.82 34.39
N ARG A 99 13.32 -9.73 35.17
CA ARG A 99 13.32 -9.04 36.48
C ARG A 99 13.08 -10.09 37.54
N TYR A 100 14.09 -10.31 38.38
CA TYR A 100 14.08 -11.34 39.43
C TYR A 100 14.85 -10.83 40.65
N ASP A 101 14.61 -11.46 41.81
CA ASP A 101 15.49 -11.29 42.95
C ASP A 101 16.78 -12.07 42.71
N LYS A 102 17.92 -11.37 42.70
CA LYS A 102 19.24 -11.97 42.46
C LYS A 102 19.66 -12.99 43.52
N LYS A 103 18.99 -13.01 44.68
CA LYS A 103 19.21 -14.01 45.72
C LYS A 103 18.53 -15.34 45.41
N ASP A 104 17.43 -15.28 44.68
CA ASP A 104 16.54 -16.43 44.46
C ASP A 104 16.77 -17.07 43.08
N ASP A 105 17.28 -16.32 42.09
CA ASP A 105 17.40 -16.81 40.71
C ASP A 105 18.53 -16.12 39.91
N SER A 106 18.82 -16.63 38.71
CA SER A 106 19.79 -16.09 37.73
C SER A 106 19.39 -16.43 36.29
N VAL A 107 19.81 -15.58 35.33
CA VAL A 107 19.60 -15.75 33.87
C VAL A 107 20.71 -15.10 33.06
#